data_AF-A0A7W0F3G4-F1
#
_entry.id   AF-A0A7W0F3G4-F1
#
_cell.length_a   1.000
_cell.length_b   1.000
_cell.length_c   1.000
_cell.angle_alpha   90.00
_cell.angle_beta   90.00
_cell.angle_gamma   90.00
#
_symmetry.space_group_name_H-M   'P 1'
#
loop_
_entity.id
_entity.type
_entity.pdbx_description
1 polymer ?
#
loop_
_entity_poly.entity_id
_entity_poly.type
_entity_poly.pdbx_seq_one_letter_code
_entity_poly.pdbx_strand_id
1 'polypeptide(L)'
;MKKNLKSPRAGQAMAEMVICLIVLPLFITAIVRFGQTLIIQQRLLMAAKHGAILRSTNLVADTYVRGEVLHFLDRGTPKLERSRITISLAKTSYFGNPISHVTVGYRIRVPKFSKSFFQPFSTEEITLREEAYCADFRRLSGTPYLPDI
;
A
#
# COMPACT_ATOMS: atom_id res chain seq x y z
N MET A 1 -68.07 -9.61 -6.45
CA MET A 1 -66.76 -9.90 -5.80
C MET A 1 -65.69 -9.00 -6.39
N LYS A 2 -65.33 -7.89 -5.71
CA LYS A 2 -64.18 -7.04 -6.09
C LYS A 2 -62.91 -7.73 -5.61
N LYS A 3 -62.11 -8.30 -6.51
CA LYS A 3 -60.76 -8.78 -6.20
C LYS A 3 -59.87 -7.55 -6.01
N ASN A 4 -59.52 -7.25 -4.76
CA ASN A 4 -58.45 -6.30 -4.42
C ASN A 4 -57.11 -6.85 -4.93
N LEU A 5 -56.74 -6.50 -6.16
CA LEU A 5 -55.38 -6.67 -6.64
C LEU A 5 -54.49 -5.68 -5.89
N LYS A 6 -53.88 -6.15 -4.79
CA LYS A 6 -52.74 -5.46 -4.16
C LYS A 6 -51.72 -5.16 -5.27
N SER A 7 -51.39 -3.90 -5.46
CA SER A 7 -50.51 -3.48 -6.55
C SER A 7 -49.11 -4.10 -6.35
N PRO A 8 -48.49 -4.65 -7.40
CA PRO A 8 -47.18 -5.32 -7.32
C PRO A 8 -46.03 -4.36 -6.94
N ARG A 9 -46.27 -3.05 -7.03
CA ARG A 9 -45.27 -2.00 -6.75
C ARG A 9 -44.83 -1.92 -5.29
N ALA A 10 -45.71 -2.22 -4.32
CA ALA A 10 -45.36 -2.16 -2.90
C ALA A 10 -44.40 -3.30 -2.49
N GLY A 11 -44.57 -4.49 -3.09
CA GLY A 11 -43.68 -5.63 -2.84
C GLY A 11 -42.31 -5.47 -3.50
N GLN A 12 -42.27 -4.89 -4.70
CA GLN A 12 -41.02 -4.58 -5.41
C GLN A 12 -40.21 -3.50 -4.67
N ALA A 13 -40.85 -2.43 -4.21
CA ALA A 13 -40.17 -1.37 -3.47
C ALA A 13 -39.57 -1.87 -2.13
N MET A 14 -40.26 -2.77 -1.43
CA MET A 14 -39.70 -3.40 -0.22
C MET A 14 -38.50 -4.29 -0.55
N ALA A 15 -38.54 -5.06 -1.63
CA ALA A 15 -37.41 -5.89 -2.05
C ALA A 15 -36.19 -5.04 -2.44
N GLU A 16 -36.38 -3.97 -3.21
CA GLU A 16 -35.31 -3.03 -3.57
C GLU A 16 -34.71 -2.34 -2.35
N MET A 17 -35.52 -1.95 -1.35
CA MET A 17 -35.04 -1.35 -0.11
C MET A 17 -34.15 -2.31 0.69
N VAL A 18 -34.54 -3.59 0.79
CA VAL A 18 -33.75 -4.62 1.47
C VAL A 18 -32.43 -4.88 0.75
N ILE A 19 -32.44 -4.94 -0.58
CA ILE A 19 -31.22 -5.09 -1.38
C ILE A 19 -30.31 -3.87 -1.19
N CYS A 20 -30.84 -2.65 -1.22
CA CYS A 20 -30.07 -1.42 -0.99
C CYS A 20 -29.43 -1.38 0.40
N LEU A 21 -30.14 -1.81 1.45
CA LEU A 21 -29.60 -1.89 2.80
C LEU A 21 -28.42 -2.86 2.93
N ILE A 22 -28.33 -3.87 2.06
CA ILE A 22 -27.20 -4.82 2.04
C ILE A 22 -26.07 -4.30 1.14
N VAL A 23 -26.39 -3.80 -0.05
CA VAL A 23 -25.41 -3.39 -1.06
C VAL A 23 -24.65 -2.14 -0.62
N LEU A 24 -25.32 -1.18 0.01
CA LEU A 24 -24.73 0.13 0.31
C LEU A 24 -23.60 0.04 1.36
N PRO A 25 -23.75 -0.68 2.50
CA PRO A 25 -22.63 -0.91 3.43
C PRO A 25 -21.46 -1.67 2.80
N LEU A 26 -21.74 -2.66 1.93
CA LEU A 26 -20.70 -3.41 1.23
C LEU A 26 -19.91 -2.49 0.29
N PHE A 27 -20.59 -1.62 -0.43
CA PHE A 27 -19.98 -0.66 -1.34
C PHE A 27 -19.12 0.37 -0.59
N ILE A 28 -19.63 0.93 0.50
CA ILE A 28 -18.86 1.86 1.36
C ILE A 28 -17.61 1.16 1.89
N THR A 29 -17.75 -0.08 2.38
CA THR A 29 -16.61 -0.86 2.89
C THR A 29 -15.57 -1.10 1.80
N ALA A 30 -15.99 -1.42 0.58
CA ALA A 30 -15.09 -1.61 -0.55
C ALA A 30 -14.32 -0.31 -0.90
N ILE A 31 -15.01 0.83 -0.96
CA ILE A 31 -14.38 2.15 -1.23
C ILE A 31 -13.36 2.49 -0.16
N VAL A 32 -13.71 2.33 1.12
CA VAL A 32 -12.79 2.64 2.23
C VAL A 32 -11.55 1.75 2.16
N ARG A 33 -11.69 0.45 1.89
CA ARG A 33 -10.57 -0.48 1.73
C ARG A 33 -9.70 -0.15 0.53
N PHE A 34 -10.31 0.25 -0.58
CA PHE A 34 -9.59 0.70 -1.77
C PHE A 34 -8.78 1.98 -1.48
N GLY A 35 -9.39 2.98 -0.83
CA GLY A 35 -8.70 4.20 -0.41
C GLY A 35 -7.52 3.93 0.53
N GLN A 36 -7.69 3.04 1.51
CA GLN A 36 -6.59 2.60 2.38
C GLN A 36 -5.43 1.98 1.60
N THR A 37 -5.73 1.18 0.57
CA THR A 37 -4.71 0.52 -0.26
C THR A 37 -3.89 1.54 -1.04
N LEU A 38 -4.55 2.56 -1.63
CA LEU A 38 -3.86 3.65 -2.33
C LEU A 38 -2.97 4.49 -1.40
N ILE A 39 -3.44 4.81 -0.20
CA ILE A 39 -2.64 5.55 0.79
C ILE A 39 -1.38 4.75 1.17
N ILE A 40 -1.51 3.43 1.32
CA ILE A 40 -0.38 2.54 1.58
C ILE A 40 0.62 2.57 0.42
N GLN A 41 0.16 2.44 -0.83
CA GLN A 41 1.04 2.54 -2.00
C GLN A 41 1.78 3.87 -2.06
N GLN A 42 1.10 4.99 -1.87
CA GLN A 42 1.74 6.32 -1.86
C GLN A 42 2.83 6.43 -0.78
N ARG A 43 2.59 5.86 0.41
CA ARG A 43 3.58 5.85 1.49
C ARG A 43 4.76 4.93 1.20
N LEU A 44 4.53 3.76 0.62
CA LEU A 44 5.60 2.87 0.15
C LEU A 44 6.48 3.60 -0.88
N LEU A 45 5.86 4.31 -1.83
CA LEU A 45 6.58 5.09 -2.83
C LEU A 45 7.38 6.24 -2.20
N MET A 46 6.79 6.97 -1.25
CA MET A 46 7.49 8.05 -0.54
C MET A 46 8.68 7.51 0.26
N ALA A 47 8.51 6.38 0.92
CA ALA A 47 9.57 5.71 1.67
C ALA A 47 10.68 5.19 0.73
N ALA A 48 10.31 4.61 -0.41
CA ALA A 48 11.26 4.17 -1.43
C ALA A 48 12.07 5.36 -1.97
N LYS A 49 11.42 6.48 -2.29
CA LYS A 49 12.08 7.71 -2.74
C LYS A 49 13.04 8.26 -1.69
N HIS A 50 12.59 8.34 -0.44
CA HIS A 50 13.42 8.80 0.67
C HIS A 50 14.65 7.91 0.86
N GLY A 51 14.45 6.58 0.88
CA GLY A 51 15.55 5.62 0.96
C GLY A 51 16.50 5.68 -0.23
N ALA A 52 15.97 5.89 -1.45
CA ALA A 52 16.79 6.02 -2.66
C ALA A 52 17.68 7.27 -2.62
N ILE A 53 17.15 8.39 -2.12
CA ILE A 53 17.93 9.63 -1.91
C ILE A 53 19.01 9.42 -0.85
N LEU A 54 18.67 8.88 0.32
CA LEU A 54 19.65 8.63 1.38
C LEU A 54 20.79 7.75 0.87
N ARG A 55 20.45 6.70 0.12
CA ARG A 55 21.44 5.79 -0.43
C ARG A 55 22.30 6.39 -1.53
N SER A 56 21.72 7.26 -2.36
CA SER A 56 22.44 7.92 -3.45
C SER A 56 23.47 8.95 -2.97
N THR A 57 23.35 9.43 -1.72
CA THR A 57 24.38 10.28 -1.11
C THR A 57 25.69 9.55 -0.83
N ASN A 58 25.69 8.22 -0.70
CA ASN A 58 26.85 7.42 -0.27
C ASN A 58 27.44 7.82 1.10
N LEU A 59 26.78 8.67 1.89
CA LEU A 59 27.26 9.13 3.19
C LEU A 59 26.82 8.22 4.34
N VAL A 60 25.91 7.28 4.05
CA VAL A 60 25.14 6.53 5.02
C VAL A 60 25.15 5.05 4.65
N ALA A 61 25.30 4.17 5.65
CA ALA A 61 25.29 2.73 5.46
C ALA A 61 23.89 2.20 5.07
N ASP A 62 23.85 1.11 4.29
CA ASP A 62 22.59 0.47 3.87
C ASP A 62 21.72 0.03 5.08
N THR A 63 22.33 -0.28 6.23
CA THR A 63 21.62 -0.60 7.48
C THR A 63 20.83 0.59 8.03
N TYR A 64 21.41 1.79 8.00
CA TYR A 64 20.74 3.02 8.42
C TYR A 64 19.60 3.36 7.46
N VAL A 65 19.83 3.27 6.14
CA VAL A 65 18.77 3.51 5.14
C VAL A 65 17.57 2.59 5.38
N ARG A 66 17.82 1.31 5.66
CA ARG A 66 16.76 0.36 6.01
C ARG A 66 16.04 0.74 7.31
N GLY A 67 16.78 1.14 8.34
CA GLY A 67 16.24 1.59 9.62
C GLY A 67 15.33 2.80 9.46
N GLU A 68 15.76 3.81 8.69
CA GLU A 68 15.01 5.03 8.44
C GLU A 68 13.72 4.76 7.65
N VAL A 69 13.80 3.96 6.58
CA VAL A 69 12.63 3.54 5.80
C VAL A 69 11.63 2.77 6.67
N LEU A 70 12.10 1.86 7.53
CA LEU A 70 11.23 1.12 8.46
C LEU A 70 10.57 2.05 9.47
N HIS A 71 11.33 2.99 10.04
CA HIS A 71 10.83 3.96 11.01
C HIS A 71 9.79 4.89 10.41
N PHE A 72 10.02 5.39 9.20
CA PHE A 72 9.07 6.20 8.44
C PHE A 72 7.74 5.47 8.21
N LEU A 73 7.80 4.18 7.86
CA LEU A 73 6.60 3.36 7.62
C LEU A 73 5.85 3.02 8.92
N ASP A 74 6.58 2.82 10.02
CA ASP A 74 6.03 2.46 11.34
C ASP A 74 5.42 3.65 12.10
N ARG A 75 5.90 4.88 11.89
CA ARG A 75 5.39 6.07 12.61
C ARG A 75 4.24 6.79 11.94
N GLY A 76 4.08 6.70 10.62
CA GLY A 76 3.00 7.41 9.93
C GLY A 76 1.64 6.70 9.97
N THR A 77 0.59 7.40 9.55
CA THR A 77 -0.77 6.87 9.39
C THR A 77 -1.05 6.45 7.93
N PRO A 78 -1.63 5.27 7.66
CA PRO A 78 -1.88 4.16 8.56
C PRO A 78 -0.59 3.44 8.98
N LYS A 79 -0.51 2.99 10.24
CA LYS A 79 0.66 2.27 10.75
C LYS A 79 0.82 0.94 9.99
N LEU A 80 2.00 0.71 9.43
CA LEU A 80 2.31 -0.55 8.73
C LEU A 80 3.06 -1.50 9.66
N GLU A 81 2.66 -2.77 9.64
CA GLU A 81 3.25 -3.80 10.48
C GLU A 81 4.65 -4.17 9.96
N ARG A 82 5.68 -4.00 10.78
CA ARG A 82 7.09 -4.24 10.40
C ARG A 82 7.34 -5.63 9.82
N SER A 83 6.65 -6.65 10.36
CA SER A 83 6.77 -8.06 9.93
C SER A 83 6.36 -8.29 8.47
N ARG A 84 5.54 -7.39 7.90
CA ARG A 84 5.01 -7.48 6.54
C ARG A 84 5.75 -6.60 5.54
N ILE A 85 6.69 -5.79 6.01
CA ILE A 85 7.48 -4.88 5.18
C ILE A 85 8.70 -5.63 4.64
N THR A 86 8.93 -5.53 3.34
CA THR A 86 10.14 -6.01 2.69
C THR A 86 10.90 -4.83 2.11
N ILE A 87 12.21 -4.75 2.35
CA ILE A 87 13.05 -3.68 1.79
C ILE A 87 14.24 -4.32 1.10
N SER A 88 14.39 -4.02 -0.19
CA SER A 88 15.53 -4.43 -1.01
C SER A 88 16.28 -3.19 -1.49
N LEU A 89 17.61 -3.29 -1.45
CA LEU A 89 18.55 -2.22 -1.72
C LEU A 89 19.53 -2.74 -2.79
N ALA A 90 19.39 -2.32 -4.05
CA ALA A 90 20.37 -2.62 -5.11
C ALA A 90 21.09 -1.36 -5.64
N LYS A 91 22.34 -1.51 -6.09
CA LYS A 91 23.04 -0.46 -6.86
C LYS A 91 23.38 -1.05 -8.22
N THR A 92 22.98 -0.35 -9.28
CA THR A 92 23.36 -0.71 -10.65
C THR A 92 24.30 0.34 -11.20
N SER A 93 25.37 -0.08 -11.87
CA SER A 93 26.28 0.81 -12.57
C SER A 93 26.31 0.39 -14.03
N TYR A 94 25.65 1.17 -14.88
CA TYR A 94 25.76 1.03 -16.33
C TYR A 94 26.21 2.40 -16.86
N PHE A 95 27.38 2.43 -17.49
CA PHE A 95 27.91 3.59 -18.21
C PHE A 95 28.16 4.87 -17.38
N GLY A 96 28.79 4.73 -16.20
CA GLY A 96 29.57 5.82 -15.58
C GLY A 96 28.90 6.61 -14.45
N ASN A 97 27.61 6.40 -14.17
CA ASN A 97 26.98 6.89 -12.93
C ASN A 97 26.27 5.74 -12.21
N PRO A 98 26.63 5.43 -10.95
CA PRO A 98 25.89 4.45 -10.17
C PRO A 98 24.48 4.98 -9.90
N ILE A 99 23.48 4.12 -10.10
CA ILE A 99 22.07 4.39 -9.79
C ILE A 99 21.72 3.54 -8.57
N SER A 100 21.33 4.23 -7.50
CA SER A 100 20.77 3.63 -6.30
C SER A 100 19.31 3.26 -6.54
N HIS A 101 18.98 2.00 -6.29
CA HIS A 101 17.64 1.43 -6.39
C HIS A 101 17.17 0.96 -5.02
N VAL A 102 15.96 1.38 -4.65
CA VAL A 102 15.29 0.97 -3.41
C VAL A 102 13.91 0.46 -3.75
N THR A 103 13.65 -0.77 -3.34
CA THR A 103 12.34 -1.42 -3.43
C THR A 103 11.77 -1.56 -2.02
N VAL A 104 10.54 -1.12 -1.84
CA VAL A 104 9.79 -1.30 -0.60
C VAL A 104 8.51 -2.05 -0.92
N GLY A 105 8.30 -3.18 -0.25
CA GLY A 105 7.11 -3.99 -0.37
C GLY A 105 6.33 -4.10 0.94
N TYR A 106 5.04 -4.35 0.83
CA TYR A 106 4.15 -4.59 1.97
C TYR A 106 3.09 -5.63 1.65
N ARG A 107 2.91 -6.60 2.54
CA ARG A 107 1.85 -7.61 2.42
C ARG A 107 0.56 -7.12 3.03
N ILE A 108 -0.49 -7.03 2.22
CA ILE A 108 -1.83 -6.60 2.62
C ILE A 108 -2.86 -7.66 2.27
N ARG A 109 -3.88 -7.81 3.12
CA ARG A 109 -5.04 -8.65 2.83
C ARG A 109 -6.12 -7.78 2.18
N VAL A 110 -6.50 -8.12 0.97
CA VAL A 110 -7.57 -7.47 0.22
C VAL A 110 -8.78 -8.39 0.10
N PRO A 111 -10.00 -7.84 0.10
CA PRO A 111 -11.19 -8.63 -0.18
C PRO A 111 -11.17 -9.12 -1.63
N LYS A 112 -11.55 -10.39 -1.83
CA LYS A 112 -11.71 -11.05 -3.12
C LYS A 112 -13.12 -11.60 -3.24
N PHE A 113 -13.74 -11.43 -4.41
CA PHE A 113 -15.01 -12.06 -4.72
C PHE A 113 -14.80 -13.56 -4.98
N SER A 114 -15.52 -14.38 -4.22
CA SER A 114 -15.53 -15.83 -4.37
C SER A 114 -16.63 -16.26 -5.35
N LYS A 115 -16.42 -17.41 -6.00
CA LYS A 115 -17.47 -18.08 -6.80
C LYS A 115 -18.50 -18.81 -5.92
N SER A 116 -18.26 -18.90 -4.61
CA SER A 116 -19.18 -19.56 -3.68
C SER A 116 -20.35 -18.65 -3.34
N PHE A 117 -21.57 -19.10 -3.64
CA PHE A 117 -22.80 -18.37 -3.34
C PHE A 117 -23.02 -18.14 -1.83
N PHE A 118 -22.59 -19.09 -0.99
CA PHE A 118 -22.75 -19.01 0.47
C PHE A 118 -21.60 -18.27 1.18
N GLN A 119 -20.49 -18.00 0.49
CA GLN A 119 -19.37 -17.21 0.98
C GLN A 119 -18.85 -16.31 -0.14
N PRO A 120 -19.59 -15.25 -0.50
CA PRO A 120 -19.23 -14.39 -1.63
C PRO A 120 -17.97 -13.56 -1.37
N PHE A 121 -17.58 -13.38 -0.11
CA PHE A 121 -16.40 -12.61 0.30
C PHE A 121 -15.32 -13.55 0.85
N SER A 122 -14.15 -13.51 0.22
CA SER A 122 -12.92 -14.12 0.72
C SER A 122 -11.85 -13.04 0.88
N THR A 123 -10.72 -13.36 1.51
CA THR A 123 -9.57 -12.48 1.61
C THR A 123 -8.37 -13.11 0.93
N GLU A 124 -7.68 -12.33 0.11
CA GLU A 124 -6.43 -12.72 -0.55
C GLU A 124 -5.29 -11.86 -0.03
N GLU A 125 -4.12 -12.46 0.21
CA GLU A 125 -2.92 -11.72 0.58
C GLU A 125 -2.16 -11.33 -0.69
N ILE A 126 -2.03 -10.03 -0.92
CA ILE A 126 -1.26 -9.47 -2.04
C ILE A 126 -0.05 -8.74 -1.50
N THR A 127 1.02 -8.69 -2.30
CA THR A 127 2.20 -7.89 -1.99
C THR A 127 2.17 -6.63 -2.83
N LEU A 128 2.01 -5.48 -2.20
CA LEU A 128 2.24 -4.18 -2.82
C LEU A 128 3.75 -3.96 -2.89
N ARG A 129 4.25 -3.42 -4.00
CA ARG A 129 5.67 -3.17 -4.20
C ARG A 129 5.84 -1.85 -4.94
N GLU A 130 6.62 -0.96 -4.34
CA GLU A 130 6.98 0.33 -4.92
C GLU A 130 8.50 0.43 -5.02
N GLU A 131 8.96 1.11 -6.07
CA GLU A 131 10.37 1.24 -6.37
C GLU A 131 10.73 2.68 -6.66
N ALA A 132 11.92 3.07 -6.23
CA ALA A 132 12.48 4.36 -6.56
C ALA A 132 13.95 4.23 -6.96
N TYR A 133 14.34 5.13 -7.86
CA TYR A 133 15.67 5.22 -8.43
C TYR A 133 16.21 6.62 -8.18
N CYS A 134 17.48 6.72 -7.81
CA CYS A 134 18.17 7.98 -7.69
C CYS A 134 19.60 7.82 -8.20
N ALA A 135 20.04 8.74 -9.06
CA ALA A 135 21.44 8.80 -9.48
C ALA A 135 22.30 9.18 -8.27
N ASP A 136 23.46 8.53 -8.12
CA ASP A 136 24.38 8.85 -7.06
C ASP A 136 24.88 10.30 -7.20
N PHE A 137 24.77 11.06 -6.12
CA PHE A 137 25.40 12.36 -6.05
C PHE A 137 26.92 12.12 -6.02
N ARG A 138 27.65 12.68 -6.99
CA ARG A 138 29.12 12.60 -7.00
C ARG A 138 29.63 13.03 -5.64
N ARG A 139 30.56 12.25 -5.06
CA ARG A 139 31.23 12.57 -3.80
C ARG A 139 31.70 14.01 -3.82
N LEU A 140 31.01 14.89 -3.08
CA LEU A 140 31.71 15.99 -2.45
C LEU A 140 32.60 15.33 -1.40
N SER A 141 33.90 15.61 -1.46
CA SER A 141 34.90 15.12 -0.50
C SER A 141 34.51 15.61 0.90
N GLY A 142 33.75 14.80 1.63
CA GLY A 142 33.28 15.09 2.97
C GLY A 142 33.23 13.80 3.78
N THR A 143 33.71 13.87 5.02
CA THR A 143 33.79 12.75 5.95
C THR A 143 32.41 12.12 6.19
N PRO A 144 32.26 10.78 6.17
CA PRO A 144 31.00 10.13 6.46
C PRO A 144 30.52 10.48 7.87
N TYR A 145 29.22 10.69 8.02
CA TYR A 145 28.61 11.00 9.32
C TYR A 145 28.60 9.74 10.18
N LEU A 146 29.32 9.78 11.31
CA LEU A 146 29.27 8.76 12.35
C LEU A 146 28.26 9.22 13.41
N PRO A 147 27.14 8.51 13.63
CA PRO A 147 26.23 8.84 14.71
C PRO A 147 26.90 8.55 16.06
N ASP A 148 26.90 9.53 16.95
CA ASP A 148 27.40 9.38 18.32
C ASP A 148 26.57 8.31 19.06
N ILE A 149 27.26 7.36 19.70
CA ILE A 149 26.71 6.30 20.55
C ILE A 149 26.37 6.85 21.93
#